data_AF-A0A2V7UPH4-F1
#
_entry.id   AF-A0A2V7UPH4-F1
#
_cell.length_a   1.000
_cell.length_b   1.000
_cell.length_c   1.000
_cell.angle_alpha   90.00
_cell.angle_beta   90.00
_cell.angle_gamma   90.00
#
_symmetry.space_group_name_H-M   'P 1'
#
loop_
_entity.id
_entity.type
_entity.pdbx_description
1 polymer ?
#
loop_
_entity_poly.entity_id
_entity_poly.type
_entity_poly.pdbx_seq_one_letter_code
_entity_poly.pdbx_strand_id
1 'polypeptide(L)'
;MTGWIVSDRMVRSRYTEWYDGARSEFLTFPRNLAANLQSLLVDPSRPPLPEFRELVELSPGEMAEFLSVRKPILGHGLGVLKFSYCEQRTYEEVALRMLSREQPDLTGIYLIANDPISHTFWHYYEPGRFQGVASDEAKRLGLLIPNISVHNDRYLSRLMKLISKDTVVMVVSDHGFEASGRLPKARPTDQFADSFEQARAEALKNGTVSLGQSGEHTRDGVFIAAGGPIRKGVSMKGSVLDITPTILALMGLPVPEDMNGRVLTEILDPGFLARQPVRSIPSYNMYLKRDVLSIATRPEEEQEKLEMLRSLGYIR
;
A
#
# COMPACT_ATOMS: atom_id res chain seq x y z
N MET A 1 4.62 9.34 -25.21
CA MET A 1 4.55 9.63 -23.77
C MET A 1 5.91 9.34 -23.19
N THR A 2 6.52 10.32 -22.53
CA THR A 2 7.69 10.13 -21.65
C THR A 2 7.15 9.80 -20.26
N GLY A 3 7.70 8.77 -19.61
CA GLY A 3 7.25 8.35 -18.29
C GLY A 3 7.17 6.84 -18.15
N TRP A 4 6.93 6.41 -16.91
CA TRP A 4 6.93 5.01 -16.53
C TRP A 4 5.71 4.67 -15.70
N ILE A 5 5.21 3.46 -15.93
CA ILE A 5 4.22 2.84 -15.05
C ILE A 5 4.77 1.49 -14.66
N VAL A 6 4.71 1.14 -13.39
CA VAL A 6 5.01 -0.19 -12.89
C VAL A 6 3.78 -0.66 -12.14
N SER A 7 3.15 -1.72 -12.63
CA SER A 7 1.94 -2.27 -12.02
C SER A 7 2.26 -2.90 -10.66
N ASP A 8 1.31 -2.83 -9.75
CA ASP A 8 1.15 -3.66 -8.55
C ASP A 8 1.23 -5.19 -8.83
N ARG A 9 1.03 -5.62 -10.08
CA ARG A 9 1.21 -7.01 -10.52
C ARG A 9 2.66 -7.37 -10.85
N MET A 10 3.58 -6.39 -10.90
CA MET A 10 5.01 -6.65 -11.13
C MET A 10 5.57 -7.60 -10.08
N VAL A 11 5.17 -7.41 -8.82
CA VAL A 11 5.54 -8.26 -7.71
C VAL A 11 4.38 -9.19 -7.40
N ARG A 12 4.00 -9.99 -8.41
CA ARG A 12 3.03 -11.10 -8.34
C ARG A 12 2.00 -10.91 -7.22
N SER A 13 0.96 -10.12 -7.51
CA SER A 13 0.01 -9.66 -6.50
C SER A 13 -0.49 -10.81 -5.61
N ARG A 14 -0.78 -10.46 -4.36
CA ARG A 14 -1.44 -11.30 -3.35
C ARG A 14 -2.73 -12.01 -3.83
N TYR A 15 -3.28 -11.65 -5.00
CA TYR A 15 -4.59 -12.11 -5.46
C TYR A 15 -4.62 -12.79 -6.84
N THR A 16 -3.68 -12.54 -7.77
CA THR A 16 -3.91 -12.89 -9.20
C THR A 16 -3.08 -14.04 -9.77
N GLU A 17 -1.79 -14.18 -9.45
CA GLU A 17 -0.97 -15.28 -10.03
C GLU A 17 -0.91 -16.53 -9.14
N TRP A 18 -1.27 -16.40 -7.87
CA TRP A 18 -1.21 -17.51 -6.91
C TRP A 18 -2.48 -18.37 -6.96
N TYR A 19 -3.60 -17.79 -7.38
CA TYR A 19 -4.86 -18.51 -7.59
C TYR A 19 -5.03 -18.99 -9.04
N ASP A 20 -4.73 -18.15 -10.03
CA ASP A 20 -5.20 -18.41 -11.40
C ASP A 20 -4.10 -18.67 -12.43
N GLY A 21 -2.81 -18.58 -12.05
CA GLY A 21 -1.68 -18.88 -12.95
C GLY A 21 -1.56 -17.99 -14.20
N ALA A 22 -2.33 -16.90 -14.30
CA ALA A 22 -2.39 -16.04 -15.47
C ALA A 22 -1.22 -15.04 -15.50
N ARG A 23 -0.27 -15.25 -16.41
CA ARG A 23 0.82 -14.29 -16.67
C ARG A 23 0.28 -13.03 -17.34
N SER A 24 0.49 -11.87 -16.73
CA SER A 24 0.17 -10.59 -17.35
C SER A 24 1.37 -10.05 -18.15
N GLU A 25 1.17 -9.72 -19.42
CA GLU A 25 2.20 -9.11 -20.27
C GLU A 25 2.32 -7.58 -20.08
N PHE A 26 1.41 -6.98 -19.32
CA PHE A 26 1.26 -5.53 -19.17
C PHE A 26 1.74 -5.02 -17.80
N LEU A 27 2.92 -5.49 -17.36
CA LEU A 27 3.45 -5.16 -16.03
C LEU A 27 4.07 -3.76 -15.95
N THR A 28 4.56 -3.24 -17.07
CA THR A 28 5.21 -1.92 -17.11
C THR A 28 4.89 -1.14 -18.37
N PHE A 29 5.02 0.19 -18.30
CA PHE A 29 5.15 1.07 -19.45
C PHE A 29 6.51 1.80 -19.38
N PRO A 30 7.30 1.84 -20.48
CA PRO A 30 7.15 1.00 -21.67
C PRO A 30 7.34 -0.49 -21.31
N ARG A 31 6.76 -1.40 -22.10
CA ARG A 31 6.67 -2.84 -21.73
C ARG A 31 8.02 -3.51 -21.46
N ASN A 32 9.08 -3.08 -22.14
CA ASN A 32 10.42 -3.63 -21.97
C ASN A 32 11.11 -3.21 -20.66
N LEU A 33 10.52 -2.29 -19.88
CA LEU A 33 11.06 -1.86 -18.60
C LEU A 33 11.09 -3.02 -17.59
N ALA A 34 10.11 -3.93 -17.62
CA ALA A 34 10.02 -5.07 -16.70
C ALA A 34 11.31 -5.91 -16.63
N ALA A 35 11.93 -6.21 -17.78
CA ALA A 35 13.17 -6.99 -17.84
C ALA A 35 14.33 -6.31 -17.10
N ASN A 36 14.37 -4.97 -17.08
CA ASN A 36 15.40 -4.19 -16.42
C ASN A 36 15.16 -4.04 -14.90
N LEU A 37 13.93 -4.29 -14.45
CA LEU A 37 13.54 -4.20 -13.04
C LEU A 37 13.57 -5.57 -12.34
N GLN A 38 13.67 -6.67 -13.09
CA GLN A 38 13.62 -8.03 -12.55
C GLN A 38 14.66 -8.30 -11.45
N SER A 39 15.84 -7.69 -11.55
CA SER A 39 16.90 -7.84 -10.54
C SER A 39 16.66 -7.06 -9.24
N LEU A 40 15.65 -6.19 -9.20
CA LEU A 40 15.26 -5.43 -8.02
C LEU A 40 14.16 -6.12 -7.22
N LEU A 41 13.57 -7.20 -7.75
CA LEU A 41 12.53 -7.94 -7.04
C LEU A 41 13.11 -8.60 -5.79
N VAL A 42 12.46 -8.38 -4.66
CA VAL A 42 12.80 -9.01 -3.39
C VAL A 42 12.02 -10.30 -3.28
N ASP A 43 12.71 -11.43 -3.44
CA ASP A 43 12.09 -12.76 -3.42
C ASP A 43 11.75 -13.20 -1.98
N PRO A 44 10.47 -13.40 -1.63
CA PRO A 44 10.06 -13.86 -0.30
C PRO A 44 10.47 -15.31 0.03
N SER A 45 10.97 -16.07 -0.95
CA SER A 45 11.63 -17.37 -0.71
C SER A 45 13.05 -17.20 -0.16
N ARG A 46 13.65 -16.02 -0.35
CA ARG A 46 14.97 -15.62 0.15
C ARG A 46 14.89 -14.21 0.75
N PRO A 47 14.08 -14.02 1.80
CA PRO A 47 13.81 -12.69 2.35
C PRO A 47 15.08 -12.06 2.93
N PRO A 48 15.21 -10.73 2.92
CA PRO A 48 16.35 -10.02 3.51
C PRO A 48 16.30 -10.09 5.05
N LEU A 49 16.76 -11.22 5.62
CA LEU A 49 16.70 -11.48 7.07
C LEU A 49 17.29 -10.38 7.97
N PRO A 50 18.40 -9.69 7.60
CA PRO A 50 18.88 -8.56 8.40
C PRO A 50 17.83 -7.45 8.56
N GLU A 51 17.09 -7.11 7.50
CA GLU A 51 16.05 -6.07 7.55
C GLU A 51 14.87 -6.50 8.43
N PHE A 52 14.44 -7.77 8.36
CA PHE A 52 13.37 -8.27 9.24
C PHE A 52 13.75 -8.23 10.73
N ARG A 53 15.05 -8.43 11.06
CA ARG A 53 15.53 -8.30 12.45
C ARG A 53 15.47 -6.88 12.97
N GLU A 54 15.46 -5.87 12.10
CA GLU A 54 15.21 -4.49 12.51
C GLU A 54 13.73 -4.23 12.79
N LEU A 55 12.83 -5.00 12.17
CA LEU A 55 11.39 -4.87 12.38
C LEU A 55 10.90 -5.62 13.62
N VAL A 56 11.42 -6.82 13.88
CA VAL A 56 10.92 -7.68 14.94
C VAL A 56 11.93 -8.74 15.37
N GLU A 57 11.95 -9.03 16.67
CA GLU A 57 12.66 -10.19 17.21
C GLU A 57 11.73 -11.41 17.22
N LEU A 58 12.00 -12.38 16.35
CA LEU A 58 11.25 -13.64 16.28
C LEU A 58 11.90 -14.72 17.16
N SER A 59 11.08 -15.49 17.86
CA SER A 59 11.51 -16.72 18.53
C SER A 59 12.04 -17.75 17.51
N PRO A 60 12.83 -18.77 17.93
CA PRO A 60 13.28 -19.81 17.02
C PRO A 60 12.13 -20.54 16.30
N GLY A 61 10.99 -20.75 16.99
CA GLY A 61 9.80 -21.37 16.41
C GLY A 61 9.12 -20.48 15.37
N GLU A 62 8.95 -19.19 15.69
CA GLU A 62 8.39 -18.18 14.79
C GLU A 62 9.27 -17.98 13.54
N MET A 63 10.60 -17.98 13.70
CA MET A 63 11.53 -17.90 12.57
C MET A 63 11.42 -19.13 11.67
N ALA A 64 11.31 -20.33 12.26
CA ALA A 64 11.09 -21.55 11.49
C ALA A 64 9.75 -21.50 10.72
N GLU A 65 8.67 -21.03 11.35
CA GLU A 65 7.39 -20.79 10.67
C GLU A 65 7.55 -19.79 9.53
N PHE A 66 8.09 -18.60 9.81
CA PHE A 66 8.32 -17.52 8.84
C PHE A 66 9.07 -18.02 7.59
N LEU A 67 10.15 -18.79 7.78
CA LEU A 67 10.92 -19.36 6.67
C LEU A 67 10.17 -20.46 5.91
N SER A 68 9.33 -21.25 6.61
CA SER A 68 8.57 -22.34 6.00
C SER A 68 7.47 -21.87 5.04
N VAL A 69 6.93 -20.66 5.22
CA VAL A 69 5.81 -20.16 4.41
C VAL A 69 6.26 -19.87 2.97
N ARG A 70 6.02 -20.78 2.03
CA ARG A 70 6.44 -20.56 0.64
C ARG A 70 5.49 -19.69 -0.18
N LYS A 71 4.29 -19.40 0.35
CA LYS A 71 3.19 -18.78 -0.37
C LYS A 71 2.42 -17.72 0.46
N PRO A 72 1.92 -16.58 -0.09
CA PRO A 72 1.02 -15.67 0.59
C PRO A 72 -0.18 -16.42 1.13
N ILE A 73 -0.72 -15.84 2.19
CA ILE A 73 -1.68 -16.52 3.02
C ILE A 73 -2.88 -15.59 3.12
N LEU A 74 -4.06 -16.09 2.75
CA LEU A 74 -5.30 -15.43 3.14
C LEU A 74 -5.50 -15.70 4.63
N GLY A 75 -5.23 -14.72 5.49
CA GLY A 75 -5.43 -14.88 6.92
C GLY A 75 -4.30 -14.31 7.75
N HIS A 76 -4.18 -14.79 8.97
CA HIS A 76 -3.32 -14.22 9.98
C HIS A 76 -1.96 -14.94 10.09
N GLY A 77 -0.88 -14.21 10.36
CA GLY A 77 0.43 -14.78 10.74
C GLY A 77 1.64 -14.16 10.04
N LEU A 78 2.83 -14.73 10.32
CA LEU A 78 4.14 -14.21 9.87
C LEU A 78 4.35 -14.24 8.35
N GLY A 79 3.56 -15.06 7.63
CA GLY A 79 3.50 -15.01 6.17
C GLY A 79 3.04 -13.64 5.66
N VAL A 80 2.05 -13.01 6.31
CA VAL A 80 1.56 -11.69 5.90
C VAL A 80 2.70 -10.67 5.93
N LEU A 81 3.41 -10.61 7.06
CA LEU A 81 4.59 -9.77 7.25
C LEU A 81 5.64 -10.03 6.16
N LYS A 82 5.98 -11.30 5.91
CA LYS A 82 7.03 -11.65 4.95
C LYS A 82 6.71 -11.14 3.55
N PHE A 83 5.52 -11.47 3.05
CA PHE A 83 5.16 -11.19 1.67
C PHE A 83 4.87 -9.71 1.46
N SER A 84 4.14 -9.04 2.37
CA SER A 84 3.85 -7.61 2.23
C SER A 84 5.11 -6.75 2.33
N TYR A 85 6.06 -7.11 3.21
CA TYR A 85 7.33 -6.40 3.30
C TYR A 85 8.17 -6.59 2.04
N CYS A 86 8.33 -7.82 1.53
CA CYS A 86 9.11 -8.05 0.30
C CYS A 86 8.47 -7.37 -0.93
N GLU A 87 7.14 -7.36 -1.00
CA GLU A 87 6.39 -6.62 -2.01
C GLU A 87 6.68 -5.12 -1.96
N GLN A 88 6.49 -4.49 -0.79
CA GLN A 88 6.80 -3.08 -0.60
C GLN A 88 8.27 -2.77 -0.92
N ARG A 89 9.21 -3.56 -0.36
CA ARG A 89 10.65 -3.38 -0.54
C ARG A 89 11.07 -3.42 -2.01
N THR A 90 10.38 -4.21 -2.82
CA THR A 90 10.58 -4.22 -4.27
C THR A 90 10.18 -2.90 -4.91
N TYR A 91 8.98 -2.38 -4.61
CA TYR A 91 8.52 -1.10 -5.14
C TYR A 91 9.37 0.08 -4.66
N GLU A 92 9.91 0.00 -3.45
CA GLU A 92 10.90 0.95 -2.94
C GLU A 92 12.17 0.97 -3.80
N GLU A 93 12.77 -0.21 -4.08
CA GLU A 93 13.97 -0.30 -4.92
C GLU A 93 13.71 0.12 -6.37
N VAL A 94 12.52 -0.21 -6.90
CA VAL A 94 12.10 0.27 -8.22
C VAL A 94 12.01 1.79 -8.23
N ALA A 95 11.29 2.41 -7.29
CA ALA A 95 11.13 3.85 -7.25
C ALA A 95 12.48 4.58 -7.08
N LEU A 96 13.35 4.09 -6.20
CA LEU A 96 14.71 4.64 -6.05
C LEU A 96 15.53 4.49 -7.33
N ARG A 97 15.46 3.34 -8.02
CA ARG A 97 16.12 3.15 -9.31
C ARG A 97 15.60 4.13 -10.35
N MET A 98 14.29 4.32 -10.45
CA MET A 98 13.71 5.21 -11.46
C MET A 98 14.07 6.67 -11.18
N LEU A 99 13.90 7.14 -9.94
CA LEU A 99 14.25 8.51 -9.55
C LEU A 99 15.76 8.80 -9.65
N SER A 100 16.62 7.81 -9.48
CA SER A 100 18.08 7.99 -9.70
C SER A 100 18.46 8.24 -11.16
N ARG A 101 17.58 7.91 -12.12
CA ARG A 101 17.82 8.13 -13.55
C ARG A 101 17.32 9.49 -14.02
N GLU A 102 16.12 9.84 -13.58
CA GLU A 102 15.44 11.07 -13.94
C GLU A 102 14.36 11.35 -12.89
N GLN A 103 14.07 12.63 -12.65
CA GLN A 103 12.96 13.04 -11.82
C GLN A 103 11.78 13.48 -12.72
N PRO A 104 10.68 12.72 -12.79
CA PRO A 104 9.48 13.13 -13.51
C PRO A 104 8.76 14.32 -12.84
N ASP A 105 7.93 15.03 -13.62
CA ASP A 105 7.08 16.13 -13.11
C ASP A 105 6.07 15.66 -12.05
N LEU A 106 5.67 14.39 -12.10
CA LEU A 106 4.82 13.74 -11.12
C LEU A 106 5.28 12.31 -10.89
N THR A 107 5.52 11.94 -9.63
CA THR A 107 5.83 10.57 -9.23
C THR A 107 4.86 10.14 -8.14
N GLY A 108 4.15 9.03 -8.36
CA GLY A 108 3.33 8.35 -7.36
C GLY A 108 4.00 7.07 -6.91
N ILE A 109 4.08 6.84 -5.59
CA ILE A 109 4.65 5.63 -4.98
C ILE A 109 3.63 5.12 -3.95
N TYR A 110 3.32 3.84 -4.03
CA TYR A 110 2.41 3.17 -3.10
C TYR A 110 3.18 2.21 -2.19
N LEU A 111 2.93 2.29 -0.88
CA LEU A 111 3.58 1.47 0.15
C LEU A 111 2.52 0.56 0.80
N ILE A 112 2.61 -0.74 0.52
CA ILE A 112 1.55 -1.70 0.88
C ILE A 112 1.67 -2.27 2.30
N ALA A 113 2.86 -2.31 2.91
CA ALA A 113 3.10 -3.21 4.05
C ALA A 113 2.36 -2.82 5.32
N ASN A 114 2.11 -1.53 5.55
CA ASN A 114 1.46 -1.03 6.76
C ASN A 114 0.05 -1.61 6.96
N ASP A 115 -0.78 -1.64 5.92
CA ASP A 115 -2.17 -2.09 6.01
C ASP A 115 -2.29 -3.56 6.47
N PRO A 116 -1.69 -4.55 5.78
CA PRO A 116 -1.87 -5.93 6.15
C PRO A 116 -1.10 -6.33 7.41
N ILE A 117 0.02 -5.66 7.72
CA ILE A 117 0.69 -5.80 9.01
C ILE A 117 -0.23 -5.29 10.12
N SER A 118 -0.91 -4.16 9.92
CA SER A 118 -1.84 -3.60 10.91
C SER A 118 -3.05 -4.50 11.12
N HIS A 119 -3.70 -4.97 10.05
CA HIS A 119 -4.78 -5.96 10.16
C HIS A 119 -4.36 -7.21 10.93
N THR A 120 -3.13 -7.69 10.73
CA THR A 120 -2.64 -8.89 11.37
C THR A 120 -2.23 -8.60 12.82
N PHE A 121 -1.25 -7.75 13.07
CA PHE A 121 -0.54 -7.71 14.35
C PHE A 121 -1.04 -6.65 15.35
N TRP A 122 -2.13 -5.91 15.09
CA TRP A 122 -2.62 -4.85 15.99
C TRP A 122 -2.84 -5.29 17.44
N HIS A 123 -3.34 -6.50 17.65
CA HIS A 123 -3.53 -7.05 19.00
C HIS A 123 -2.23 -7.19 19.82
N TYR A 124 -1.07 -7.27 19.18
CA TYR A 124 0.22 -7.20 19.88
C TYR A 124 0.68 -5.76 20.13
N TYR A 125 0.28 -4.82 19.28
CA TYR A 125 0.61 -3.40 19.40
C TYR A 125 -0.21 -2.71 20.51
N GLU A 126 -1.51 -2.99 20.59
CA GLU A 126 -2.40 -2.48 21.63
C GLU A 126 -3.05 -3.63 22.44
N PRO A 127 -2.26 -4.46 23.16
CA PRO A 127 -2.77 -5.68 23.80
C PRO A 127 -3.85 -5.41 24.84
N GLY A 128 -3.87 -4.23 25.47
CA GLY A 128 -4.91 -3.83 26.42
C GLY A 128 -6.32 -3.66 25.82
N ARG A 129 -6.44 -3.65 24.49
CA ARG A 129 -7.73 -3.60 23.77
C ARG A 129 -8.32 -4.99 23.50
N PHE A 130 -7.61 -6.05 23.87
CA PHE A 130 -7.98 -7.44 23.56
C PHE A 130 -7.90 -8.30 24.83
N GLN A 131 -8.68 -9.37 24.90
CA GLN A 131 -8.59 -10.37 25.96
C GLN A 131 -7.73 -11.55 25.51
N GLY A 132 -6.73 -11.93 26.31
CA GLY A 132 -5.95 -13.16 26.09
C GLY A 132 -4.72 -13.03 25.19
N VAL A 133 -4.17 -11.82 25.00
CA VAL A 133 -2.89 -11.63 24.30
C VAL A 133 -1.72 -11.93 25.25
N ALA A 134 -0.79 -12.79 24.84
CA ALA A 134 0.37 -13.14 25.64
C ALA A 134 1.36 -11.96 25.76
N SER A 135 1.86 -11.72 26.98
CA SER A 135 2.66 -10.51 27.28
C SER A 135 4.05 -10.51 26.63
N ASP A 136 4.63 -11.67 26.39
CA ASP A 136 5.94 -11.85 25.76
C ASP A 136 5.86 -11.67 24.24
N GLU A 137 4.83 -12.22 23.60
CA GLU A 137 4.54 -11.98 22.18
C GLU A 137 4.21 -10.51 21.94
N ALA A 138 3.37 -9.89 22.78
CA ALA A 138 3.05 -8.46 22.66
C ALA A 138 4.29 -7.56 22.72
N LYS A 139 5.25 -7.85 23.61
CA LYS A 139 6.50 -7.07 23.73
C LYS A 139 7.35 -7.11 22.46
N ARG A 140 7.38 -8.25 21.75
CA ARG A 140 8.19 -8.42 20.53
C ARG A 140 7.43 -8.06 19.27
N LEU A 141 6.29 -8.71 19.04
CA LEU A 141 5.48 -8.56 17.83
C LEU A 141 4.72 -7.22 17.80
N GLY A 142 4.48 -6.59 18.94
CA GLY A 142 3.88 -5.26 19.02
C GLY A 142 4.76 -4.15 18.44
N LEU A 143 6.05 -4.42 18.22
CA LEU A 143 6.99 -3.48 17.59
C LEU A 143 6.83 -3.41 16.06
N LEU A 144 6.12 -4.36 15.43
CA LEU A 144 6.00 -4.42 13.97
C LEU A 144 5.38 -3.15 13.37
N ILE A 145 4.28 -2.66 13.93
CA ILE A 145 3.55 -1.48 13.44
C ILE A 145 4.37 -0.18 13.56
N PRO A 146 4.98 0.14 14.71
CA PRO A 146 5.85 1.31 14.79
C PRO A 146 7.12 1.13 13.94
N ASN A 147 7.72 -0.07 13.89
CA ASN A 147 8.96 -0.26 13.12
C ASN A 147 8.76 -0.22 11.61
N ILE A 148 7.61 -0.66 11.07
CA ILE A 148 7.33 -0.46 9.64
C ILE A 148 7.13 1.04 9.32
N SER A 149 6.57 1.82 10.26
CA SER A 149 6.46 3.27 10.10
C SER A 149 7.85 3.95 10.12
N VAL A 150 8.76 3.51 10.98
CA VAL A 150 10.16 3.96 10.99
C VAL A 150 10.90 3.56 9.71
N HIS A 151 10.66 2.35 9.18
CA HIS A 151 11.18 1.93 7.88
C HIS A 151 10.72 2.86 6.76
N ASN A 152 9.41 3.18 6.70
CA ASN A 152 8.85 4.09 5.71
C ASN A 152 9.45 5.51 5.82
N ASP A 153 9.70 6.01 7.04
CA ASP A 153 10.37 7.31 7.25
C ASP A 153 11.82 7.30 6.73
N ARG A 154 12.59 6.25 7.01
CA ARG A 154 13.94 6.07 6.45
C ARG A 154 13.90 5.98 4.92
N TYR A 155 12.91 5.29 4.38
CA TYR A 155 12.70 5.21 2.93
C TYR A 155 12.38 6.59 2.33
N LEU A 156 11.48 7.37 2.95
CA LEU A 156 11.22 8.75 2.56
C LEU A 156 12.51 9.57 2.57
N SER A 157 13.35 9.46 3.60
CA SER A 157 14.66 10.12 3.64
C SER A 157 15.58 9.74 2.47
N ARG A 158 15.52 8.49 1.98
CA ARG A 158 16.26 8.06 0.78
C ARG A 158 15.71 8.73 -0.49
N LEU A 159 14.38 8.80 -0.65
CA LEU A 159 13.73 9.48 -1.77
C LEU A 159 14.08 10.97 -1.80
N MET A 160 14.07 11.64 -0.64
CA MET A 160 14.39 13.07 -0.52
C MET A 160 15.79 13.43 -1.04
N LYS A 161 16.73 12.46 -1.07
CA LYS A 161 18.09 12.67 -1.59
C LYS A 161 18.16 12.62 -3.12
N LEU A 162 17.14 12.09 -3.79
CA LEU A 162 17.10 11.89 -5.24
C LEU A 162 16.27 12.97 -5.97
N ILE A 163 15.53 13.80 -5.24
CA ILE A 163 14.65 14.82 -5.80
C ILE A 163 15.17 16.23 -5.55
N SER A 164 14.79 17.17 -6.40
CA SER A 164 15.05 18.59 -6.22
C SER A 164 14.43 19.12 -4.93
N LYS A 165 15.10 20.10 -4.29
CA LYS A 165 14.59 20.79 -3.09
C LYS A 165 13.30 21.59 -3.34
N ASP A 166 13.03 21.92 -4.61
CA ASP A 166 11.82 22.66 -5.01
C ASP A 166 10.61 21.73 -5.24
N THR A 167 10.81 20.41 -5.14
CA THR A 167 9.74 19.42 -5.31
C THR A 167 8.72 19.52 -4.18
N VAL A 168 7.43 19.52 -4.53
CA VAL A 168 6.38 19.29 -3.53
C VAL A 168 6.30 17.81 -3.23
N VAL A 169 6.43 17.46 -1.95
CA VAL A 169 6.29 16.10 -1.45
C VAL A 169 5.02 16.01 -0.63
N MET A 170 4.18 15.04 -0.97
CA MET A 170 2.96 14.72 -0.22
C MET A 170 3.05 13.29 0.30
N VAL A 171 2.85 13.11 1.61
CA VAL A 171 2.64 11.80 2.23
C VAL A 171 1.16 11.72 2.58
N VAL A 172 0.47 10.75 1.99
CA VAL A 172 -0.99 10.64 2.07
C VAL A 172 -1.35 9.20 2.38
N SER A 173 -2.36 9.02 3.23
CA SER A 173 -3.02 7.73 3.47
C SER A 173 -4.48 7.84 3.04
N ASP A 174 -5.03 6.77 2.48
CA ASP A 174 -6.45 6.63 2.15
C ASP A 174 -7.32 6.41 3.40
N HIS A 175 -6.77 5.77 4.44
CA HIS A 175 -7.42 5.56 5.72
C HIS A 175 -6.42 5.50 6.88
N GLY A 176 -6.91 5.35 8.11
CA GLY A 176 -6.12 5.02 9.30
C GLY A 176 -6.47 3.63 9.83
N PHE A 177 -6.12 3.38 11.09
CA PHE A 177 -6.37 2.11 11.78
C PHE A 177 -6.67 2.28 13.27
N GLU A 178 -7.48 1.37 13.80
CA GLU A 178 -7.71 1.18 15.23
C GLU A 178 -7.85 -0.30 15.61
N ALA A 179 -7.87 -0.58 16.92
CA ALA A 179 -8.08 -1.93 17.43
C ALA A 179 -9.52 -2.41 17.17
N SER A 180 -9.67 -3.57 16.53
CA SER A 180 -10.99 -4.18 16.27
C SER A 180 -11.64 -4.79 17.51
N GLY A 181 -10.89 -4.90 18.63
CA GLY A 181 -11.29 -5.60 19.85
C GLY A 181 -11.48 -7.11 19.70
N ARG A 182 -11.15 -7.68 18.54
CA ARG A 182 -11.39 -9.08 18.19
C ARG A 182 -10.09 -9.78 17.84
N LEU A 183 -9.78 -10.85 18.57
CA LEU A 183 -8.64 -11.69 18.21
C LEU A 183 -8.95 -12.57 16.99
N PRO A 184 -7.91 -12.90 16.19
CA PRO A 184 -8.02 -13.92 15.16
C PRO A 184 -8.48 -15.25 15.75
N LYS A 185 -9.35 -15.96 15.05
CA LYS A 185 -9.90 -17.25 15.47
C LYS A 185 -9.37 -18.36 14.58
N ALA A 186 -8.92 -19.45 15.20
CA ALA A 186 -8.59 -20.68 14.48
C ALA A 186 -9.84 -21.23 13.79
N ARG A 187 -9.72 -21.53 12.50
CA ARG A 187 -10.76 -22.13 11.66
C ARG A 187 -10.20 -23.38 10.96
N PRO A 188 -10.99 -24.45 10.83
CA PRO A 188 -10.57 -25.64 10.06
C PRO A 188 -10.16 -25.29 8.63
N THR A 189 -9.09 -25.92 8.12
CA THR A 189 -8.53 -25.64 6.79
C THR A 189 -9.33 -26.23 5.63
N ASP A 190 -10.09 -27.29 5.90
CA ASP A 190 -10.99 -27.96 4.95
C ASP A 190 -12.07 -27.00 4.40
N GLN A 191 -12.48 -26.00 5.17
CA GLN A 191 -13.41 -24.94 4.75
C GLN A 191 -12.83 -23.98 3.72
N PHE A 192 -11.53 -24.06 3.46
CA PHE A 192 -10.80 -23.11 2.61
C PHE A 192 -9.81 -23.82 1.68
N ALA A 193 -9.99 -25.12 1.44
CA ALA A 193 -9.05 -25.93 0.67
C ALA A 193 -8.77 -25.37 -0.74
N ASP A 194 -9.76 -24.76 -1.38
CA ASP A 194 -9.63 -24.11 -2.69
C ASP A 194 -9.02 -22.70 -2.61
N SER A 195 -9.05 -22.09 -1.42
CA SER A 195 -8.50 -20.77 -1.12
C SER A 195 -7.10 -20.83 -0.52
N PHE A 196 -6.51 -22.00 -0.32
CA PHE A 196 -5.15 -22.15 0.19
C PHE A 196 -4.35 -23.11 -0.68
N GLU A 197 -3.05 -22.89 -0.65
CA GLU A 197 -2.12 -23.79 -1.31
C GLU A 197 -2.07 -25.14 -0.61
N GLN A 198 -2.22 -26.22 -1.38
CA GLN A 198 -2.27 -27.60 -0.90
C GLN A 198 -1.13 -27.92 0.09
N ALA A 199 0.09 -27.52 -0.22
CA ALA A 199 1.25 -27.74 0.64
C ALA A 199 1.18 -27.00 2.00
N ARG A 200 0.42 -25.90 2.10
CA ARG A 200 0.15 -25.19 3.37
C ARG A 200 -1.01 -25.84 4.12
N ALA A 201 -2.05 -26.31 3.43
CA ALA A 201 -3.09 -27.13 4.04
C ALA A 201 -2.49 -28.40 4.70
N GLU A 202 -1.47 -28.99 4.05
CA GLU A 202 -0.72 -30.14 4.57
C GLU A 202 0.28 -29.77 5.70
N ALA A 203 0.86 -28.55 5.67
CA ALA A 203 1.86 -28.12 6.66
C ALA A 203 1.28 -27.44 7.91
N LEU A 204 0.00 -27.09 7.94
CA LEU A 204 -0.67 -26.59 9.14
C LEU A 204 -0.78 -27.74 10.13
N LYS A 205 0.14 -27.76 11.10
CA LYS A 205 0.36 -28.84 12.09
C LYS A 205 -0.92 -29.39 12.77
N ASN A 206 -2.01 -28.63 12.79
CA ASN A 206 -3.27 -28.97 13.45
C ASN A 206 -4.53 -28.79 12.56
N GLY A 207 -4.39 -28.66 11.23
CA GLY A 207 -5.54 -28.51 10.32
C GLY A 207 -6.39 -27.25 10.54
N THR A 208 -5.80 -26.18 11.09
CA THR A 208 -6.50 -24.90 11.32
C THR A 208 -5.68 -23.70 10.84
N VAL A 209 -6.36 -22.64 10.41
CA VAL A 209 -5.81 -21.32 10.06
C VAL A 209 -6.47 -20.24 10.91
N SER A 210 -5.68 -19.32 11.45
CA SER A 210 -6.23 -18.16 12.17
C SER A 210 -6.74 -17.13 11.18
N LEU A 211 -8.03 -16.79 11.29
CA LEU A 211 -8.69 -15.77 10.47
C LEU A 211 -9.23 -14.63 11.32
N GLY A 212 -9.30 -13.45 10.74
CA GLY A 212 -9.78 -12.24 11.38
C GLY A 212 -8.71 -11.15 11.44
N GLN A 213 -9.16 -9.91 11.41
CA GLN A 213 -8.31 -8.73 11.46
C GLN A 213 -8.37 -8.14 12.88
N SER A 214 -7.23 -8.04 13.52
CA SER A 214 -7.11 -7.40 14.84
C SER A 214 -7.03 -5.88 14.74
N GLY A 215 -6.51 -5.34 13.63
CA GLY A 215 -6.66 -3.94 13.26
C GLY A 215 -7.80 -3.76 12.27
N GLU A 216 -8.58 -2.70 12.39
CA GLU A 216 -9.61 -2.32 11.41
C GLU A 216 -9.44 -0.86 10.97
N HIS A 217 -9.97 -0.54 9.79
CA HIS A 217 -9.78 0.79 9.18
C HIS A 217 -10.54 1.88 9.93
N THR A 218 -9.89 3.04 10.10
CA THR A 218 -10.55 4.29 10.51
C THR A 218 -10.61 5.26 9.34
N ARG A 219 -11.57 6.20 9.37
CA ARG A 219 -11.68 7.21 8.31
C ARG A 219 -10.51 8.19 8.28
N ASP A 220 -9.95 8.51 9.44
CA ASP A 220 -8.89 9.51 9.56
C ASP A 220 -7.52 8.86 9.26
N GLY A 221 -6.91 9.26 8.13
CA GLY A 221 -5.56 8.87 7.71
C GLY A 221 -4.51 9.96 7.98
N VAL A 222 -3.37 9.85 7.31
CA VAL A 222 -2.25 10.80 7.39
C VAL A 222 -2.24 11.72 6.15
N PHE A 223 -2.00 13.01 6.37
CA PHE A 223 -1.68 13.96 5.31
C PHE A 223 -0.54 14.88 5.77
N ILE A 224 0.55 14.88 5.01
CA ILE A 224 1.70 15.77 5.19
C ILE A 224 2.07 16.30 3.81
N ALA A 225 2.26 17.62 3.68
CA ALA A 225 2.77 18.24 2.47
C ALA A 225 3.92 19.19 2.82
N ALA A 226 4.97 19.18 2.00
CA ALA A 226 6.14 20.04 2.18
C ALA A 226 6.86 20.32 0.84
N GLY A 227 7.72 21.34 0.83
CA GLY A 227 8.47 21.76 -0.36
C GLY A 227 7.68 22.72 -1.27
N GLY A 228 8.32 23.20 -2.33
CA GLY A 228 7.72 24.12 -3.31
C GLY A 228 6.91 25.28 -2.67
N PRO A 229 5.69 25.58 -3.16
CA PRO A 229 4.83 26.64 -2.62
C PRO A 229 4.00 26.20 -1.41
N ILE A 230 4.34 25.12 -0.71
CA ILE A 230 3.59 24.68 0.48
C ILE A 230 3.94 25.54 1.69
N ARG A 231 2.90 26.05 2.38
CA ARG A 231 3.02 26.85 3.60
C ARG A 231 3.50 26.00 4.77
N LYS A 232 4.36 26.59 5.61
CA LYS A 232 4.85 25.97 6.85
C LYS A 232 3.88 26.21 8.01
N GLY A 233 3.80 25.26 8.94
CA GLY A 233 3.05 25.41 10.19
C GLY A 233 1.53 25.43 10.05
N VAL A 234 0.99 24.95 8.92
CA VAL A 234 -0.45 24.84 8.69
C VAL A 234 -0.92 23.46 9.16
N SER A 235 -2.01 23.43 9.93
CA SER A 235 -2.72 22.21 10.29
C SER A 235 -4.14 22.29 9.73
N MET A 236 -4.62 21.21 9.12
CA MET A 236 -5.95 21.14 8.53
C MET A 236 -6.47 19.70 8.46
N LYS A 237 -7.78 19.55 8.24
CA LYS A 237 -8.42 18.30 7.84
C LYS A 237 -9.00 18.43 6.44
N GLY A 238 -8.78 17.43 5.60
CA GLY A 238 -9.24 17.37 4.22
C GLY A 238 -9.76 15.98 3.87
N SER A 239 -10.26 15.84 2.65
CA SER A 239 -10.65 14.56 2.08
C SER A 239 -9.51 14.00 1.21
N VAL A 240 -9.42 12.67 1.12
CA VAL A 240 -8.56 12.02 0.10
C VAL A 240 -8.91 12.48 -1.31
N LEU A 241 -10.17 12.89 -1.54
CA LEU A 241 -10.64 13.44 -2.82
C LEU A 241 -10.03 14.81 -3.14
N ASP A 242 -9.48 15.53 -2.16
CA ASP A 242 -8.90 16.86 -2.35
C ASP A 242 -7.45 16.79 -2.90
N ILE A 243 -6.84 15.60 -2.88
CA ILE A 243 -5.43 15.40 -3.26
C ILE A 243 -5.23 15.64 -4.77
N THR A 244 -6.03 14.99 -5.61
CA THR A 244 -5.92 15.12 -7.07
C THR A 244 -6.18 16.56 -7.56
N PRO A 245 -7.26 17.26 -7.15
CA PRO A 245 -7.44 18.68 -7.45
C PRO A 245 -6.24 19.55 -7.05
N THR A 246 -5.66 19.27 -5.88
CA THR A 246 -4.49 20.02 -5.37
C THR A 246 -3.24 19.77 -6.20
N ILE A 247 -2.98 18.52 -6.60
CA ILE A 247 -1.87 18.18 -7.51
C ILE A 247 -2.05 18.89 -8.86
N LEU A 248 -3.25 18.87 -9.45
CA LEU A 248 -3.53 19.56 -10.71
C LEU A 248 -3.24 21.07 -10.59
N ALA A 249 -3.71 21.72 -9.53
CA ALA A 249 -3.46 23.14 -9.29
C ALA A 249 -1.95 23.47 -9.15
N LEU A 250 -1.20 22.63 -8.42
CA LEU A 250 0.26 22.76 -8.29
C LEU A 250 0.99 22.61 -9.62
N MET A 251 0.55 21.68 -10.47
CA MET A 251 1.08 21.49 -11.83
C MET A 251 0.59 22.56 -12.82
N GLY A 252 -0.27 23.48 -12.38
CA GLY A 252 -0.86 24.52 -13.22
C GLY A 252 -1.88 23.98 -14.21
N LEU A 253 -2.37 22.75 -14.03
CA LEU A 253 -3.41 22.16 -14.84
C LEU A 253 -4.80 22.59 -14.34
N PRO A 254 -5.78 22.75 -15.23
CA PRO A 254 -7.13 23.07 -14.80
C PRO A 254 -7.76 21.91 -14.03
N VAL A 255 -8.55 22.25 -13.02
CA VAL A 255 -9.31 21.31 -12.19
C VAL A 255 -10.69 21.10 -12.83
N PRO A 256 -11.11 19.85 -13.09
CA PRO A 256 -12.43 19.58 -13.64
C PRO A 256 -13.56 19.94 -12.69
N GLU A 257 -14.62 20.53 -13.21
CA GLU A 257 -15.85 20.84 -12.46
C GLU A 257 -16.64 19.57 -12.09
N ASP A 258 -16.47 18.49 -12.84
CA ASP A 258 -17.05 17.16 -12.58
C ASP A 258 -16.23 16.28 -11.63
N MET A 259 -15.08 16.77 -11.13
CA MET A 259 -14.25 16.06 -10.15
C MET A 259 -14.72 16.34 -8.73
N ASN A 260 -14.91 15.27 -7.93
CA ASN A 260 -15.15 15.42 -6.50
C ASN A 260 -13.91 15.94 -5.76
N GLY A 261 -14.13 16.67 -4.66
CA GLY A 261 -13.07 17.28 -3.86
C GLY A 261 -12.79 18.72 -4.28
N ARG A 262 -11.85 19.36 -3.59
CA ARG A 262 -11.45 20.74 -3.83
C ARG A 262 -9.94 20.89 -3.77
N VAL A 263 -9.44 22.00 -4.31
CA VAL A 263 -8.04 22.39 -4.09
C VAL A 263 -7.87 22.78 -2.62
N LEU A 264 -6.85 22.24 -1.97
CA LEU A 264 -6.42 22.63 -0.63
C LEU A 264 -5.65 23.95 -0.68
N THR A 265 -6.33 25.05 -0.99
CA THR A 265 -5.69 26.37 -1.12
C THR A 265 -5.09 26.88 0.19
N GLU A 266 -5.54 26.37 1.33
CA GLU A 266 -5.09 26.75 2.66
C GLU A 266 -3.63 26.39 2.91
N ILE A 267 -3.13 25.32 2.27
CA ILE A 267 -1.74 24.89 2.38
C ILE A 267 -0.83 25.55 1.35
N LEU A 268 -1.36 26.35 0.41
CA LEU A 268 -0.60 26.96 -0.68
C LEU A 268 -0.22 28.40 -0.35
N ASP A 269 0.99 28.80 -0.74
CA ASP A 269 1.48 30.17 -0.60
C ASP A 269 0.57 31.15 -1.38
N PRO A 270 0.06 32.23 -0.74
CA PRO A 270 -0.80 33.19 -1.42
C PRO A 270 -0.13 33.87 -2.63
N GLY A 271 1.19 34.08 -2.58
CA GLY A 271 1.96 34.63 -3.70
C GLY A 271 2.06 33.67 -4.88
N PHE A 272 2.14 32.35 -4.61
CA PHE A 272 2.00 31.32 -5.63
C PHE A 272 0.60 31.37 -6.28
N LEU A 273 -0.46 31.38 -5.47
CA LEU A 273 -1.84 31.45 -5.98
C LEU A 273 -2.12 32.71 -6.80
N ALA A 274 -1.48 33.84 -6.47
CA ALA A 274 -1.58 35.07 -7.26
C ALA A 274 -0.90 34.96 -8.63
N ARG A 275 0.24 34.27 -8.72
CA ARG A 275 0.97 34.04 -9.98
C ARG A 275 0.38 32.91 -10.82
N GLN A 276 -0.19 31.91 -10.16
CA GLN A 276 -0.78 30.72 -10.77
C GLN A 276 -2.16 30.46 -10.16
N PRO A 277 -3.19 31.22 -10.58
CA PRO A 277 -4.55 31.03 -10.11
C PRO A 277 -5.08 29.64 -10.46
N VAL A 278 -5.92 29.08 -9.59
CA VAL A 278 -6.64 27.83 -9.88
C VAL A 278 -7.55 28.06 -11.09
N ARG A 279 -7.41 27.21 -12.10
CA ARG A 279 -8.22 27.24 -13.32
C ARG A 279 -9.21 26.08 -13.30
N SER A 280 -10.38 26.26 -13.90
CA SER A 280 -11.36 25.18 -14.08
C SER A 280 -11.55 24.82 -15.56
N ILE A 281 -12.03 23.60 -15.79
CA ILE A 281 -12.61 23.14 -17.07
C ILE A 281 -13.88 22.34 -16.77
N PRO A 282 -14.82 22.19 -17.71
CA PRO A 282 -16.02 21.37 -17.47
C PRO A 282 -15.68 19.90 -17.18
N SER A 283 -14.85 19.27 -18.01
CA SER A 283 -14.39 17.88 -17.83
C SER A 283 -13.21 17.54 -18.74
N TYR A 284 -12.26 16.72 -18.26
CA TYR A 284 -11.23 16.12 -19.14
C TYR A 284 -11.82 15.10 -20.13
N ASN A 285 -13.01 14.55 -19.86
CA ASN A 285 -13.66 13.60 -20.75
C ASN A 285 -13.99 14.19 -22.13
N MET A 286 -14.02 15.52 -22.26
CA MET A 286 -14.19 16.21 -23.54
C MET A 286 -13.02 16.00 -24.49
N TYR A 287 -11.83 15.67 -23.97
CA TYR A 287 -10.59 15.53 -24.73
C TYR A 287 -10.12 14.08 -24.86
N LEU A 288 -10.68 13.16 -24.06
CA LEU A 288 -10.36 11.74 -24.11
C LEU A 288 -11.26 11.05 -25.14
N LYS A 289 -10.66 10.51 -26.22
CA LYS A 289 -11.36 9.59 -27.11
C LYS A 289 -11.62 8.28 -26.37
N ARG A 290 -12.88 8.05 -25.97
CA ARG A 290 -13.33 6.86 -25.21
C ARG A 290 -13.01 5.53 -25.88
N ASP A 291 -12.74 5.51 -27.19
CA ASP A 291 -12.38 4.29 -27.94
C ASP A 291 -11.11 3.59 -27.41
N VAL A 292 -10.29 4.26 -26.58
CA VAL A 292 -9.07 3.67 -25.98
C VAL A 292 -9.31 3.11 -24.57
N LEU A 293 -10.43 3.46 -23.92
CA LEU A 293 -10.77 3.08 -22.54
C LEU A 293 -11.84 1.99 -22.44
N SER A 294 -12.27 1.40 -23.56
CA SER A 294 -13.15 0.23 -23.58
C SER A 294 -12.41 -1.05 -23.16
N ILE A 295 -11.72 -1.02 -22.03
CA ILE A 295 -11.60 -2.22 -21.20
C ILE A 295 -12.95 -2.26 -20.49
N ALA A 296 -13.89 -2.96 -21.11
CA ALA A 296 -15.26 -3.10 -20.66
C ALA A 296 -15.26 -3.55 -19.19
N THR A 297 -15.62 -2.67 -18.27
CA THR A 297 -16.09 -3.08 -16.95
C THR A 297 -17.34 -3.90 -17.19
N ARG A 298 -17.21 -5.22 -17.07
CA ARG A 298 -18.37 -6.12 -17.09
C ARG A 298 -19.16 -5.86 -15.81
N PRO A 299 -20.51 -5.83 -15.86
CA PRO A 299 -21.34 -5.64 -14.66
C PRO A 299 -21.02 -6.64 -13.54
N GLU A 300 -20.57 -7.85 -13.89
CA GLU A 300 -20.10 -8.88 -12.97
C GLU A 300 -18.83 -8.44 -12.20
N GLU A 301 -17.87 -7.77 -12.85
CA GLU A 301 -16.65 -7.25 -12.20
C GLU A 301 -16.95 -6.08 -11.24
N GLU A 302 -18.02 -5.32 -11.48
CA GLU A 302 -18.45 -4.22 -10.60
C GLU A 302 -19.11 -4.76 -9.32
N GLN A 303 -19.95 -5.80 -9.46
CA GLN A 303 -20.51 -6.52 -8.32
C GLN A 303 -19.42 -7.22 -7.49
N GLU A 304 -18.48 -7.90 -8.14
CA GLU A 304 -17.32 -8.54 -7.48
C GLU A 304 -16.43 -7.51 -6.79
N LYS A 305 -16.17 -6.34 -7.40
CA LYS A 305 -15.45 -5.24 -6.75
C LYS A 305 -16.19 -4.72 -5.52
N LEU A 306 -17.51 -4.56 -5.58
CA LEU A 306 -18.30 -4.11 -4.45
C LEU A 306 -18.31 -5.15 -3.32
N GLU A 307 -18.40 -6.44 -3.64
CA GLU A 307 -18.30 -7.53 -2.67
C GLU A 307 -16.88 -7.64 -2.07
N MET A 308 -15.85 -7.44 -2.89
CA MET A 308 -14.46 -7.36 -2.43
C MET A 308 -14.27 -6.17 -1.48
N LEU A 309 -14.75 -4.98 -1.84
CA LEU A 309 -14.70 -3.80 -0.97
C LEU A 309 -15.48 -3.99 0.33
N ARG A 310 -16.62 -4.71 0.31
CA ARG A 310 -17.35 -5.12 1.52
C ARG A 310 -16.55 -6.10 2.38
N SER A 311 -15.95 -7.12 1.77
CA SER A 311 -15.15 -8.12 2.51
C SER A 311 -13.87 -7.53 3.13
N LEU A 312 -13.34 -6.46 2.52
CA LEU A 312 -12.22 -5.67 3.03
C LEU A 312 -12.63 -4.58 4.03
N GLY A 313 -13.93 -4.39 4.29
CA GLY A 313 -14.43 -3.43 5.27
C GLY A 313 -14.57 -1.98 4.79
N TYR A 314 -14.31 -1.70 3.51
CA TYR A 314 -14.45 -0.37 2.91
C TYR A 314 -15.91 0.06 2.72
N ILE A 315 -16.83 -0.91 2.62
CA ILE A 315 -18.27 -0.68 2.43
C ILE A 315 -19.02 -1.51 3.49
N ARG A 316 -19.95 -0.87 4.20
CA ARG A 316 -20.85 -1.53 5.16
C ARG A 316 -22.17 -1.91 4.51
#